data_AF-A0AAV0FQ28-F1
#
_entry.id   AF-A0AAV0FQ28-F1
#
_cell.length_a   1.000
_cell.length_b   1.000
_cell.length_c   1.000
_cell.angle_alpha   90.00
_cell.angle_beta   90.00
_cell.angle_gamma   90.00
#
_symmetry.space_group_name_H-M   'P 1'
#
loop_
_entity.id
_entity.type
_entity.pdbx_description
1 polymer ?
#
loop_
_entity_poly.entity_id
_entity_poly.type
_entity_poly.pdbx_seq_one_letter_code
_entity_poly.pdbx_strand_id
1 'polypeptide(L)'
;MTDDQNKDSGLREMPLLVYVAREKRSCHPHHFKGGALNVLIRVSAVISNAPYFLVLDCDMYCHDPSSARQAMCYYLDPKHSPHIAWVQFPQKFRNMSEHDIYGGRLNNFLRAAYGVDGLRGTNLMGCNFFMKREAIYGTKNIQRGRLGDCIYPHKLLWLHMLNNKILFDLENTTS
;
A
#
# COMPACT_ATOMS: atom_id res chain seq x y z
N MET A 1 24.96 4.73 48.31
CA MET A 1 24.87 5.66 47.16
C MET A 1 24.39 4.84 45.96
N THR A 2 23.07 4.64 45.85
CA THR A 2 22.16 5.35 44.91
C THR A 2 22.58 5.10 43.46
N ASP A 3 22.04 4.04 42.87
CA ASP A 3 20.85 4.10 41.99
C ASP A 3 21.07 5.01 40.78
N ASP A 4 21.21 4.40 39.60
CA ASP A 4 20.39 4.78 38.47
C ASP A 4 20.13 3.53 37.63
N GLN A 5 19.09 2.80 38.05
CA GLN A 5 18.35 1.95 37.15
C GLN A 5 17.75 2.84 36.05
N ASN A 6 18.37 2.88 34.88
CA ASN A 6 17.61 3.22 33.69
C ASN A 6 16.78 1.98 33.31
N LYS A 7 15.70 1.77 34.08
CA LYS A 7 14.60 0.87 33.76
C LYS A 7 14.13 1.21 32.36
N ASP A 8 14.40 0.28 31.45
CA ASP A 8 13.62 -0.07 30.26
C ASP A 8 12.29 0.71 30.17
N SER A 9 12.37 1.95 29.71
CA SER A 9 11.19 2.68 29.27
C SER A 9 10.85 2.05 27.93
N GLY A 10 9.66 1.48 27.79
CA GLY A 10 9.18 0.75 26.61
C GLY A 10 9.09 1.63 25.36
N LEU A 11 10.22 2.17 24.93
CA LEU A 11 10.45 2.94 23.72
C LEU A 11 10.32 1.96 22.57
N ARG A 12 9.09 1.85 22.07
CA ARG A 12 8.82 1.15 20.81
C ARG A 12 9.72 1.75 19.74
N GLU A 13 10.52 0.90 19.11
CA GLU A 13 11.37 1.28 18.00
C GLU A 13 10.51 1.91 16.88
N MET A 14 10.88 3.11 16.46
CA MET A 14 10.13 3.85 15.44
C MET A 14 10.55 3.38 14.05
N PRO A 15 9.61 3.26 13.09
CA PRO A 15 9.96 2.89 11.72
C PRO A 15 10.97 3.86 11.08
N LEU A 16 11.88 3.33 10.27
CA LEU A 16 12.84 4.13 9.51
C LEU A 16 12.12 5.02 8.49
N LEU A 17 12.39 6.33 8.55
CA LEU A 17 11.92 7.31 7.57
C LEU A 17 13.07 7.73 6.66
N VAL A 18 12.92 7.49 5.36
CA VAL A 18 13.93 7.83 4.34
C VAL A 18 13.41 8.95 3.45
N TYR A 19 14.16 10.05 3.38
CA TYR A 19 13.91 11.12 2.41
C TYR A 19 14.70 10.86 1.12
N VAL A 20 14.01 10.90 -0.02
CA VAL A 20 14.63 10.68 -1.35
C VAL A 20 14.29 11.84 -2.27
N ALA A 21 15.32 12.53 -2.75
CA ALA A 21 15.23 13.46 -3.86
C ALA A 21 15.94 12.86 -5.08
N ARG A 22 15.43 13.13 -6.28
CA ARG A 22 16.04 12.70 -7.54
C ARG A 22 16.51 13.90 -8.35
N GLU A 23 17.61 13.73 -9.06
CA GLU A 23 18.10 14.72 -10.01
C GLU A 23 17.08 14.97 -11.13
N LYS A 24 16.96 16.22 -11.58
CA LYS A 24 16.20 16.61 -12.76
C LYS A 24 17.10 17.45 -13.67
N ARG A 25 17.05 17.21 -14.98
CA ARG A 25 17.76 17.99 -16.00
C ARG A 25 16.75 18.54 -17.00
N SER A 26 16.96 19.77 -17.48
CA SER A 26 16.05 20.46 -18.41
C SER A 26 15.79 19.65 -19.70
N CYS A 27 16.83 18.99 -20.22
CA CYS A 27 16.73 18.21 -21.46
C CYS A 27 16.23 16.77 -21.26
N HIS A 28 15.85 16.36 -20.05
CA HIS A 28 15.46 14.98 -19.75
C HIS A 28 14.02 14.92 -19.24
N PRO A 29 13.10 14.24 -19.94
CA PRO A 29 11.74 14.06 -19.44
C PRO A 29 11.77 13.27 -18.13
N HIS A 30 11.10 13.79 -17.11
CA HIS A 30 11.19 13.26 -15.74
C HIS A 30 9.94 12.50 -15.30
N HIS A 31 8.91 12.42 -16.16
CA HIS A 31 7.68 11.63 -15.96
C HIS A 31 6.95 11.87 -14.63
N PHE A 32 7.03 13.10 -14.09
CA PHE A 32 6.29 13.56 -12.91
C PHE A 32 6.17 12.51 -11.79
N LYS A 33 4.95 12.17 -11.38
CA LYS A 33 4.63 11.20 -10.32
C LYS A 33 5.15 9.80 -10.65
N GLY A 34 4.90 9.31 -11.87
CA GLY A 34 5.33 7.97 -12.29
C GLY A 34 6.85 7.80 -12.24
N GLY A 35 7.59 8.79 -12.72
CA GLY A 35 9.05 8.77 -12.65
C GLY A 35 9.57 8.87 -11.22
N ALA A 36 8.92 9.65 -10.34
CA ALA A 36 9.30 9.76 -8.94
C ALA A 36 9.08 8.41 -8.21
N LEU A 37 7.91 7.80 -8.42
CA LEU A 37 7.56 6.51 -7.85
C LEU A 37 8.51 5.40 -8.33
N ASN A 38 8.89 5.38 -9.61
CA ASN A 38 9.87 4.43 -10.15
C ASN A 38 11.24 4.56 -9.49
N VAL A 39 11.70 5.78 -9.23
CA VAL A 39 12.95 6.00 -8.49
C VAL A 39 12.80 5.51 -7.05
N LEU A 40 11.70 5.82 -6.39
CA LEU A 40 11.45 5.41 -5.01
C LEU A 40 11.43 3.88 -4.87
N ILE A 41 10.76 3.15 -5.77
CA ILE A 41 10.71 1.68 -5.77
C ILE A 41 12.11 1.08 -5.96
N ARG A 42 12.96 1.69 -6.80
CA ARG A 42 14.35 1.24 -7.00
C ARG A 42 15.22 1.49 -5.77
N VAL A 43 15.11 2.66 -5.16
CA VAL A 43 15.87 3.02 -3.96
C VAL A 43 15.43 2.15 -2.78
N SER A 44 14.13 1.92 -2.61
CA SER A 44 13.63 1.02 -1.55
C SER A 44 14.16 -0.41 -1.73
N ALA A 45 14.33 -0.88 -2.97
CA ALA A 45 14.88 -2.21 -3.22
C ALA A 45 16.32 -2.40 -2.71
N VAL A 46 17.08 -1.30 -2.57
CA VAL A 46 18.44 -1.33 -2.03
C VAL A 46 18.44 -1.17 -0.50
N ILE A 47 17.52 -0.37 0.03
CA ILE A 47 17.49 -0.04 1.47
C ILE A 47 16.91 -1.20 2.30
N SER A 48 15.78 -1.75 1.87
CA SER A 48 14.94 -2.64 2.68
C SER A 48 14.43 -3.85 1.90
N ASN A 49 14.26 -3.68 0.58
CA ASN A 49 13.86 -4.73 -0.35
C ASN A 49 12.56 -5.47 0.02
N ALA A 50 11.56 -4.83 0.65
CA ALA A 50 10.38 -5.60 1.04
C ALA A 50 9.54 -6.05 -0.16
N PRO A 51 8.89 -7.21 -0.04
CA PRO A 51 8.04 -7.78 -1.08
C PRO A 51 6.78 -6.95 -1.39
N TYR A 52 6.35 -6.07 -0.48
CA TYR A 52 5.15 -5.25 -0.63
C TYR A 52 5.47 -3.78 -0.38
N PHE A 53 4.74 -2.88 -1.01
CA PHE A 53 4.84 -1.44 -0.75
C PHE A 53 3.48 -0.76 -0.87
N LEU A 54 3.29 0.33 -0.13
CA LEU A 54 2.08 1.18 -0.16
C LEU A 54 2.37 2.46 -0.94
N VAL A 55 1.49 2.81 -1.88
CA VAL A 55 1.50 4.12 -2.54
C VAL A 55 0.44 5.02 -1.92
N LEU A 56 0.88 6.16 -1.37
CA LEU A 56 0.05 7.14 -0.69
C LEU A 56 0.38 8.55 -1.17
N ASP A 57 -0.64 9.36 -1.40
CA ASP A 57 -0.52 10.77 -1.78
C ASP A 57 -0.46 11.66 -0.53
N CYS A 58 0.08 12.86 -0.70
CA CYS A 58 0.31 13.80 0.41
C CYS A 58 -0.97 14.33 1.07
N ASP A 59 -2.10 14.25 0.38
CA ASP A 59 -3.44 14.62 0.88
C ASP A 59 -4.21 13.42 1.46
N MET A 60 -3.60 12.23 1.44
CA MET A 60 -4.17 10.99 1.95
C MET A 60 -3.45 10.55 3.22
N TYR A 61 -4.19 10.00 4.18
CA TYR A 61 -3.60 9.34 5.33
C TYR A 61 -4.36 8.07 5.68
N CYS A 62 -3.66 7.13 6.29
CA CYS A 62 -4.21 5.87 6.76
C CYS A 62 -5.15 6.13 7.95
N HIS A 63 -6.46 6.00 7.72
CA HIS A 63 -7.46 6.19 8.78
C HIS A 63 -7.56 4.98 9.73
N ASP A 64 -7.48 3.77 9.16
CA ASP A 64 -7.56 2.52 9.91
C ASP A 64 -6.16 1.88 9.99
N PRO A 65 -5.55 1.81 11.18
CA PRO A 65 -4.21 1.23 11.34
C PRO A 65 -4.15 -0.26 10.97
N SER A 66 -5.30 -0.94 10.87
CA SER A 66 -5.36 -2.34 10.45
C SER A 66 -5.37 -2.55 8.93
N SER A 67 -5.39 -1.47 8.12
CA SER A 67 -5.43 -1.55 6.65
C SER A 67 -4.30 -2.38 6.04
N ALA A 68 -3.07 -2.25 6.56
CA ALA A 68 -1.96 -3.07 6.09
C ALA A 68 -2.13 -4.54 6.43
N ARG A 69 -2.63 -4.85 7.63
CA ARG A 69 -2.95 -6.24 8.03
C ARG A 69 -4.03 -6.82 7.12
N GLN A 70 -5.07 -6.04 6.80
CA GLN A 70 -6.12 -6.45 5.87
C GLN A 70 -5.57 -6.73 4.47
N ALA A 71 -4.65 -5.90 3.96
CA ALA A 71 -3.98 -6.15 2.69
C ALA A 71 -3.17 -7.46 2.73
N MET A 72 -2.47 -7.72 3.83
CA MET A 72 -1.68 -8.94 4.00
C MET A 72 -2.52 -10.21 4.07
N CYS A 73 -3.76 -10.15 4.56
CA CYS A 73 -4.66 -11.31 4.50
C CYS A 73 -4.82 -11.85 3.07
N TYR A 74 -4.83 -10.97 2.05
CA TYR A 74 -4.92 -11.38 0.65
C TYR A 74 -3.58 -11.91 0.10
N TYR A 75 -2.47 -11.31 0.51
CA TYR A 75 -1.14 -11.70 0.03
C TYR A 75 -0.55 -12.93 0.71
N LEU A 76 -1.00 -13.24 1.92
CA LEU A 76 -0.55 -14.41 2.65
C LEU A 76 -1.46 -15.62 2.44
N ASP A 77 -2.62 -15.46 1.77
CA ASP A 77 -3.47 -16.58 1.38
C ASP A 77 -2.84 -17.35 0.21
N PRO A 78 -2.44 -18.63 0.38
CA PRO A 78 -1.82 -19.42 -0.68
C PRO A 78 -2.69 -19.60 -1.92
N LYS A 79 -4.02 -19.53 -1.79
CA LYS A 79 -4.96 -19.71 -2.90
C LYS A 79 -5.06 -18.47 -3.77
N HIS A 80 -5.05 -17.29 -3.15
CA HIS A 80 -5.30 -16.03 -3.85
C HIS A 80 -4.02 -15.26 -4.18
N SER A 81 -3.01 -15.34 -3.30
CA SER A 81 -1.75 -14.60 -3.44
C SER A 81 -1.10 -14.72 -4.83
N PRO A 82 -0.98 -15.91 -5.47
CA PRO A 82 -0.35 -16.03 -6.78
C PRO A 82 -1.04 -15.24 -7.90
N HIS A 83 -2.30 -14.85 -7.69
CA HIS A 83 -3.12 -14.14 -8.68
C HIS A 83 -3.26 -12.64 -8.38
N ILE A 84 -2.85 -12.17 -7.20
CA ILE A 84 -3.03 -10.77 -6.78
C ILE A 84 -1.74 -9.98 -6.96
N ALA A 85 -1.83 -8.94 -7.78
CA ALA A 85 -0.73 -7.98 -7.95
C ALA A 85 -0.84 -6.79 -6.98
N TRP A 86 -2.04 -6.25 -6.77
CA TRP A 86 -2.30 -5.16 -5.83
C TRP A 86 -3.64 -5.30 -5.10
N VAL A 87 -3.74 -4.68 -3.92
CA VAL A 87 -4.98 -4.52 -3.16
C VAL A 87 -5.28 -3.03 -3.09
N GLN A 88 -6.39 -2.61 -3.69
CA GLN A 88 -6.79 -1.21 -3.76
C GLN A 88 -7.81 -0.89 -2.65
N PHE A 89 -7.54 0.16 -1.89
CA PHE A 89 -8.44 0.68 -0.88
C PHE A 89 -9.23 1.89 -1.39
N PRO A 90 -10.42 2.15 -0.83
CA PRO A 90 -11.22 3.32 -1.16
C PRO A 90 -10.53 4.63 -0.81
N GLN A 91 -10.58 5.57 -1.75
CA GLN A 91 -10.26 6.97 -1.51
C GLN A 91 -11.50 7.65 -0.93
N LYS A 92 -11.43 8.04 0.34
CA LYS A 92 -12.48 8.78 1.04
C LYS A 92 -11.96 10.16 1.43
N PHE A 93 -12.54 11.20 0.84
CA PHE A 93 -12.21 12.58 1.13
C PHE A 93 -12.93 13.08 2.40
N ARG A 94 -12.30 14.00 3.12
CA ARG A 94 -12.84 14.62 4.33
C ARG A 94 -13.57 15.91 4.01
N ASN A 95 -14.37 16.39 4.96
CA ASN A 95 -15.08 17.68 4.89
C ASN A 95 -15.97 17.81 3.65
N MET A 96 -16.59 16.71 3.23
CA MET A 96 -17.51 16.71 2.11
C MET A 96 -18.86 17.30 2.51
N SER A 97 -19.36 18.25 1.71
CA SER A 97 -20.71 18.80 1.82
C SER A 97 -21.76 17.67 1.86
N GLU A 98 -22.80 17.78 2.68
CA GLU A 98 -23.94 16.86 2.65
C GLU A 98 -24.54 16.80 1.24
N HIS A 99 -24.72 17.97 0.62
CA HIS A 99 -25.15 18.14 -0.78
C HIS A 99 -23.95 18.13 -1.73
N ASP A 100 -23.37 16.96 -1.95
CA ASP A 100 -22.23 16.75 -2.85
C ASP A 100 -22.65 16.73 -4.32
N ILE A 101 -23.01 17.90 -4.86
CA ILE A 101 -23.44 18.05 -6.26
C ILE A 101 -22.32 17.83 -7.28
N TYR A 102 -21.07 17.95 -6.85
CA TYR A 102 -19.88 17.74 -7.69
C TYR A 102 -19.38 16.30 -7.67
N GLY A 103 -19.99 15.43 -6.85
CA GLY A 103 -19.61 14.01 -6.75
C GLY A 103 -18.21 13.79 -6.18
N GLY A 104 -17.71 14.70 -5.34
CA GLY A 104 -16.37 14.61 -4.74
C GLY A 104 -16.20 13.42 -3.79
N ARG A 105 -17.28 12.79 -3.32
CA ARG A 105 -17.22 11.52 -2.57
C ARG A 105 -16.78 10.33 -3.42
N LEU A 106 -16.79 10.47 -4.76
CA LEU A 106 -16.48 9.41 -5.72
C LEU A 106 -17.30 8.12 -5.52
N ASN A 107 -18.50 8.20 -4.93
CA ASN A 107 -19.36 7.04 -4.64
C ASN A 107 -19.66 6.19 -5.89
N ASN A 108 -19.86 6.84 -7.05
CA ASN A 108 -20.13 6.15 -8.30
C ASN A 108 -18.91 5.35 -8.78
N PHE A 109 -17.71 5.94 -8.67
CA PHE A 109 -16.46 5.25 -8.99
C PHE A 109 -16.20 4.09 -8.03
N LEU A 110 -16.45 4.29 -6.74
CA LEU A 110 -16.35 3.26 -5.72
C LEU A 110 -17.29 2.08 -6.02
N ARG A 111 -18.55 2.36 -6.35
CA ARG A 111 -19.52 1.33 -6.72
C ARG A 111 -19.14 0.58 -7.99
N ALA A 112 -18.62 1.30 -9.00
CA ALA A 112 -18.10 0.68 -10.21
C ALA A 112 -16.88 -0.20 -9.92
N ALA A 113 -15.96 0.25 -9.05
CA ALA A 113 -14.78 -0.51 -8.62
C ALA A 113 -15.17 -1.84 -7.98
N TYR A 114 -16.19 -1.85 -7.10
CA TYR A 114 -16.74 -3.09 -6.54
C TYR A 114 -17.35 -4.00 -7.60
N GLY A 115 -17.97 -3.44 -8.64
CA GLY A 115 -18.55 -4.23 -9.74
C GLY A 115 -17.50 -4.92 -10.60
N VAL A 116 -16.42 -4.21 -10.96
CA VAL A 116 -15.33 -4.79 -11.78
C VAL A 116 -14.45 -5.76 -10.99
N ASP A 117 -14.43 -5.64 -9.67
CA ASP A 117 -13.71 -6.55 -8.78
C ASP A 117 -14.15 -8.00 -8.95
N GLY A 118 -15.46 -8.23 -9.13
CA GLY A 118 -16.03 -9.56 -9.37
C GLY A 118 -15.71 -10.15 -10.75
N LEU A 119 -15.05 -9.40 -11.64
CA LEU A 119 -14.63 -9.87 -12.96
C LEU A 119 -13.13 -10.15 -13.00
N ARG A 120 -12.32 -9.09 -12.96
CA ARG A 120 -10.86 -9.14 -13.14
C ARG A 120 -10.20 -8.06 -12.30
N GLY A 121 -10.73 -7.78 -11.11
CA GLY A 121 -10.19 -6.75 -10.23
C GLY A 121 -10.48 -5.31 -10.65
N THR A 122 -10.23 -4.41 -9.70
CA THR A 122 -10.30 -2.96 -9.88
C THR A 122 -9.05 -2.34 -10.51
N ASN A 123 -9.24 -1.18 -11.16
CA ASN A 123 -8.15 -0.38 -11.72
C ASN A 123 -7.26 0.23 -10.62
N LEU A 124 -5.98 0.44 -10.93
CA LEU A 124 -5.07 1.24 -10.10
C LEU A 124 -5.51 2.71 -10.12
N MET A 125 -5.97 3.22 -8.98
CA MET A 125 -6.48 4.59 -8.86
C MET A 125 -5.41 5.60 -8.42
N GLY A 126 -4.13 5.27 -8.64
CA GLY A 126 -2.99 6.17 -8.45
C GLY A 126 -2.53 6.39 -7.00
N CYS A 127 -3.29 5.92 -6.00
CA CYS A 127 -2.99 6.01 -4.56
C CYS A 127 -3.84 4.99 -3.78
N ASN A 128 -3.56 4.80 -2.48
CA ASN A 128 -4.28 3.93 -1.55
C ASN A 128 -4.25 2.46 -1.94
N PHE A 129 -3.12 1.97 -2.45
CA PHE A 129 -2.98 0.56 -2.77
C PHE A 129 -1.68 -0.02 -2.21
N PHE A 130 -1.78 -1.25 -1.74
CA PHE A 130 -0.62 -2.09 -1.50
C PHE A 130 -0.32 -2.86 -2.77
N MET A 131 0.95 -2.99 -3.14
CA MET A 131 1.37 -3.69 -4.35
C MET A 131 2.52 -4.65 -4.06
N LYS A 132 2.49 -5.80 -4.75
CA LYS A 132 3.62 -6.73 -4.79
C LYS A 132 4.74 -6.19 -5.64
N ARG A 133 5.96 -6.18 -5.09
CA ARG A 133 7.17 -5.77 -5.82
C ARG A 133 7.43 -6.65 -7.04
N GLU A 134 7.21 -7.96 -6.94
CA GLU A 134 7.39 -8.89 -8.06
C GLU A 134 6.49 -8.57 -9.27
N ALA A 135 5.30 -7.99 -9.02
CA ALA A 135 4.37 -7.62 -10.08
C ALA A 135 4.89 -6.45 -10.94
N ILE A 136 5.66 -5.53 -10.36
CA ILE A 136 6.29 -4.41 -11.09
C ILE A 136 7.37 -4.93 -12.05
N TYR A 137 8.15 -5.92 -11.62
CA TYR A 137 9.27 -6.43 -12.41
C TYR A 137 8.86 -7.43 -13.49
N GLY A 138 7.58 -7.79 -13.57
CA GLY A 138 7.06 -8.72 -14.57
C GLY A 138 7.63 -10.13 -14.43
N THR A 139 7.93 -10.57 -13.21
CA THR A 139 8.50 -11.90 -12.96
C THR A 139 7.50 -13.00 -13.35
N LYS A 140 8.04 -14.12 -13.86
CA LYS A 140 7.25 -15.27 -14.36
C LYS A 140 6.50 -16.04 -13.27
N ASN A 141 6.68 -15.67 -12.00
CA ASN A 141 6.11 -16.34 -10.83
C ASN A 141 4.63 -16.00 -10.61
N ILE A 142 4.15 -14.88 -11.15
CA ILE A 142 2.72 -14.62 -11.27
C ILE A 142 2.24 -15.48 -12.44
N GLN A 143 1.54 -16.57 -12.13
CA GLN A 143 1.07 -17.51 -13.15
C GLN A 143 0.32 -16.76 -14.25
N ARG A 144 0.79 -16.94 -15.49
CA ARG A 144 0.31 -16.29 -16.72
C ARG A 144 -1.04 -16.88 -17.13
N GLY A 145 -2.02 -16.81 -16.24
CA GLY A 145 -3.42 -17.18 -16.47
C GLY A 145 -4.39 -16.03 -16.21
N ARG A 146 -4.02 -15.03 -15.42
CA ARG A 146 -4.90 -13.94 -14.96
C ARG A 146 -4.07 -12.74 -14.52
N LEU A 147 -3.48 -12.02 -15.47
CA LEU A 147 -2.94 -10.69 -15.23
C LEU A 147 -4.16 -9.77 -14.99
N GLY A 148 -4.55 -9.55 -13.74
CA GLY A 148 -5.69 -8.69 -13.45
C GLY A 148 -6.35 -8.84 -12.08
N ASP A 149 -6.25 -9.98 -11.40
CA ASP A 149 -7.05 -10.12 -10.19
C ASP A 149 -6.57 -9.16 -9.08
N CYS A 150 -7.43 -8.20 -8.79
CA CYS A 150 -7.30 -7.26 -7.69
C CYS A 150 -8.47 -7.55 -6.78
N ILE A 151 -8.31 -7.30 -5.49
CA ILE A 151 -9.42 -7.44 -4.55
C ILE A 151 -9.70 -6.09 -3.93
N TYR A 152 -10.98 -5.74 -3.98
CA TYR A 152 -11.57 -4.64 -3.28
C TYR A 152 -12.27 -5.22 -2.04
N PRO A 153 -11.71 -5.05 -0.83
CA PRO A 153 -12.31 -5.66 0.36
C PRO A 153 -13.73 -5.12 0.59
N HIS A 154 -14.74 -6.01 0.54
CA HIS A 154 -16.16 -5.65 0.76
C HIS A 154 -16.75 -6.20 2.08
N LYS A 155 -16.05 -7.02 2.88
CA LYS A 155 -16.55 -7.46 4.21
C LYS A 155 -15.41 -7.69 5.21
N LEU A 156 -15.50 -7.01 6.35
CA LEU A 156 -14.71 -7.27 7.56
C LEU A 156 -14.87 -8.75 7.97
N LEU A 157 -13.75 -9.47 8.07
CA LEU A 157 -13.62 -10.54 9.04
C LEU A 157 -12.79 -9.98 10.19
N TRP A 158 -13.42 -9.82 11.35
CA TRP A 158 -12.75 -9.43 12.59
C TRP A 158 -11.76 -10.52 13.00
N LEU A 159 -10.46 -10.28 12.83
CA LEU A 159 -9.44 -10.94 13.63
C LEU A 159 -8.51 -9.88 14.22
N HIS A 160 -8.47 -9.85 15.55
CA HIS A 160 -7.47 -9.14 16.34
C HIS A 160 -6.05 -9.66 16.02
N MET A 161 -5.05 -8.80 16.30
CA MET A 161 -3.60 -9.06 16.53
C MET A 161 -2.69 -8.09 15.75
N LEU A 162 -2.29 -7.06 16.48
CA LEU A 162 -0.95 -6.51 16.72
C LEU A 162 0.08 -6.22 15.62
N ASN A 163 0.60 -5.00 15.76
CA ASN A 163 1.94 -4.45 15.50
C ASN A 163 2.22 -3.68 14.19
N ASN A 164 2.57 -2.41 14.43
CA ASN A 164 2.75 -1.27 13.53
C ASN A 164 4.09 -1.32 12.77
N LYS A 165 4.09 -0.95 11.48
CA LYS A 165 5.25 -0.38 10.74
C LYS A 165 4.73 0.52 9.60
N ILE A 166 5.10 1.79 9.47
CA ILE A 166 4.71 2.68 8.36
C ILE A 166 5.96 3.51 8.06
N LEU A 167 6.67 3.53 6.94
CA LEU A 167 6.62 2.99 5.57
C LEU A 167 6.58 1.43 5.52
N PHE A 168 5.58 0.81 4.88
CA PHE A 168 5.41 -0.65 4.94
C PHE A 168 6.37 -1.38 3.99
N ASP A 169 7.65 -1.42 4.36
CA ASP A 169 8.47 -2.58 4.03
C ASP A 169 8.14 -3.68 5.04
N LEU A 170 7.33 -4.65 4.62
CA LEU A 170 6.99 -5.83 5.42
C LEU A 170 8.10 -6.87 5.26
N GLU A 171 9.05 -6.86 6.19
CA GLU A 171 10.02 -7.94 6.32
C GLU A 171 9.30 -9.24 6.67
N ASN A 172 9.66 -10.30 5.94
CA ASN A 172 9.22 -11.65 6.21
C ASN A 172 9.98 -12.13 7.45
N THR A 173 9.37 -12.08 8.64
CA THR A 173 9.95 -12.74 9.81
C THR A 173 9.65 -14.23 9.72
N THR A 174 10.52 -14.97 9.05
CA THR A 174 10.67 -16.41 9.30
C THR A 174 11.55 -16.56 10.54
N SER A 175 10.94 -16.97 11.66
CA SER A 175 11.63 -17.69 12.72
C SER A 175 11.24 -19.16 12.65
#